data_AF-A0A2N2G0D0-F1
#
_entry.id   AF-A0A2N2G0D0-F1
#
_cell.length_a   1.000
_cell.length_b   1.000
_cell.length_c   1.000
_cell.angle_alpha   90.00
_cell.angle_beta   90.00
_cell.angle_gamma   90.00
#
_symmetry.space_group_name_H-M   'P 1'
#
loop_
_entity.id
_entity.type
_entity.pdbx_description
1 polymer ?
#
loop_
_entity_poly.entity_id
_entity_poly.type
_entity_poly.pdbx_seq_one_letter_code
_entity_poly.pdbx_strand_id
1 'polypeptide(L)'
;ILGTFALNVEGIGGSIFLMISHGIVSGALFMLVGVIYDRRHTKLISEFGGLAKVMPNYATIFAVMLMASVGLPLTIGFVGEFLSLLGFFKTSPVLTLLAGLTIILGAVYMLVMYKRVFFGPLNNPKNEKLHDAKGRELVALIPLVALVVILGIYPKPILDPVNKSVTALVEIMQLKAVNETTKAKILSANSIGEVK
;
A
#
# COMPACT_ATOMS: atom_id res chain seq x y z
N ILE A 1 4.92 -0.63 -8.65
CA ILE A 1 4.82 -0.75 -10.13
C ILE A 1 6.16 -0.42 -10.77
N LEU A 2 6.81 0.71 -10.47
CA LEU A 2 8.14 1.03 -11.01
C LEU A 2 9.17 -0.12 -10.86
N GLY A 3 9.13 -0.85 -9.74
CA GLY A 3 10.03 -1.98 -9.49
C GLY A 3 9.88 -3.16 -10.46
N THR A 4 8.77 -3.29 -11.20
CA THR A 4 8.66 -4.31 -12.26
C THR A 4 9.69 -4.10 -13.36
N PHE A 5 10.14 -2.86 -13.54
CA PHE A 5 11.16 -2.48 -14.51
C PHE A 5 12.59 -2.49 -13.94
N ALA A 6 12.77 -2.93 -12.69
CA ALA A 6 14.09 -3.05 -12.07
C ALA A 6 14.91 -4.23 -12.61
N LEU A 7 14.24 -5.18 -13.28
CA LEU A 7 14.82 -6.42 -13.80
C LEU A 7 15.55 -7.24 -12.71
N ASN A 8 15.13 -7.09 -11.45
CA ASN A 8 15.69 -7.83 -10.32
C ASN A 8 14.63 -8.40 -9.38
N VAL A 9 15.03 -9.40 -8.61
CA VAL A 9 14.14 -10.15 -7.71
C VAL A 9 13.50 -9.22 -6.69
N GLU A 10 14.25 -8.30 -6.10
CA GLU A 10 13.74 -7.38 -5.08
C GLU A 10 12.69 -6.42 -5.65
N GLY A 11 12.93 -5.84 -6.82
CA GLY A 11 12.05 -4.88 -7.46
C GLY A 11 10.78 -5.50 -8.02
N ILE A 12 10.90 -6.65 -8.71
CA ILE A 12 9.76 -7.38 -9.28
C ILE A 12 8.94 -8.01 -8.15
N GLY A 13 9.59 -8.70 -7.21
CA GLY A 13 8.93 -9.30 -6.05
C GLY A 13 8.23 -8.26 -5.17
N GLY A 14 8.91 -7.15 -4.88
CA GLY A 14 8.33 -6.01 -4.18
C GLY A 14 7.14 -5.40 -4.92
N SER A 15 7.19 -5.32 -6.25
CA SER A 15 6.06 -4.80 -7.05
C SER A 15 4.85 -5.72 -7.03
N ILE A 16 5.04 -7.05 -7.10
CA ILE A 16 3.94 -8.02 -6.99
C ILE A 16 3.32 -7.94 -5.59
N PHE A 17 4.17 -7.88 -4.55
CA PHE A 17 3.71 -7.71 -3.17
C PHE A 17 2.92 -6.40 -2.99
N LEU A 18 3.39 -5.31 -3.62
CA LEU A 18 2.69 -4.03 -3.63
C LEU A 18 1.32 -4.10 -4.33
N MET A 19 1.17 -4.88 -5.41
CA MET A 19 -0.12 -5.06 -6.08
C MET A 19 -1.13 -5.79 -5.19
N ILE A 20 -0.68 -6.83 -4.47
CA ILE A 20 -1.51 -7.55 -3.48
C ILE A 20 -1.92 -6.60 -2.35
N SER A 21 -0.94 -5.89 -1.80
CA SER A 21 -1.12 -4.86 -0.78
C SER A 21 -2.16 -3.82 -1.20
N HIS A 22 -2.00 -3.26 -2.40
CA HIS A 22 -2.92 -2.27 -2.94
C HIS A 22 -4.34 -2.82 -3.08
N GLY A 23 -4.51 -4.07 -3.55
CA GLY A 23 -5.83 -4.71 -3.64
C GLY A 23 -6.54 -4.82 -2.30
N ILE A 24 -5.82 -5.25 -1.25
CA ILE A 24 -6.36 -5.37 0.11
C ILE A 24 -6.72 -3.99 0.68
N VAL A 25 -5.77 -3.04 0.60
CA VAL A 25 -5.92 -1.72 1.23
C VAL A 25 -6.98 -0.87 0.52
N SER A 26 -6.95 -0.82 -0.82
CA SER A 26 -7.95 -0.09 -1.60
C SER A 26 -9.35 -0.69 -1.44
N GLY A 27 -9.46 -2.02 -1.41
CA GLY A 27 -10.74 -2.72 -1.16
C GLY A 27 -11.35 -2.33 0.19
N ALA A 28 -10.53 -2.33 1.25
CA ALA A 28 -10.98 -1.89 2.58
C ALA A 28 -11.36 -0.40 2.63
N LEU A 29 -10.58 0.48 1.98
CA LEU A 29 -10.91 1.91 1.91
C LEU A 29 -12.21 2.16 1.13
N PHE A 30 -12.45 1.45 0.02
CA PHE A 30 -13.71 1.52 -0.71
C PHE A 30 -14.89 1.00 0.12
N MET A 31 -14.69 -0.06 0.88
CA MET A 31 -15.71 -0.57 1.80
C MET A 31 -16.04 0.48 2.89
N LEU A 32 -15.03 1.12 3.47
CA LEU A 32 -15.21 2.21 4.44
C LEU A 32 -15.95 3.40 3.83
N VAL A 33 -15.60 3.80 2.60
CA VAL A 33 -16.33 4.85 1.87
C VAL A 33 -17.79 4.44 1.63
N GLY A 34 -18.06 3.17 1.33
CA GLY A 34 -19.43 2.64 1.23
C GLY A 34 -20.22 2.75 2.54
N VAL A 35 -19.59 2.41 3.66
CA VAL A 35 -20.15 2.49 5.02
C VAL A 35 -20.60 3.92 5.37
N ILE A 36 -19.77 4.93 5.10
CA ILE A 36 -20.17 6.33 5.35
C ILE A 36 -21.17 6.85 4.31
N TYR A 37 -21.07 6.39 3.06
CA TYR A 37 -22.01 6.77 2.00
C TYR A 37 -23.42 6.25 2.28
N ASP A 38 -23.57 5.04 2.81
CA ASP A 38 -24.88 4.49 3.21
C ASP A 38 -25.57 5.34 4.29
N ARG A 39 -24.78 5.97 5.17
CA ARG A 39 -25.31 6.83 6.24
C ARG A 39 -25.58 8.27 5.80
N ARG A 40 -24.80 8.80 4.85
CA ARG A 40 -24.81 10.24 4.50
C ARG A 40 -25.28 10.55 3.09
N HIS A 41 -25.31 9.56 2.21
CA HIS A 41 -25.67 9.65 0.79
C HIS A 41 -24.98 10.80 0.03
N THR A 42 -23.79 11.22 0.48
CA THR A 42 -22.98 12.25 -0.15
C THR A 42 -21.52 11.83 -0.19
N LYS A 43 -20.82 12.32 -1.22
CA LYS A 43 -19.37 12.13 -1.43
C LYS A 43 -18.59 13.44 -1.27
N LEU A 44 -19.29 14.53 -0.93
CA LEU A 44 -18.69 15.86 -0.81
C LEU A 44 -17.91 15.95 0.51
N ILE A 45 -16.58 16.03 0.44
CA ILE A 45 -15.71 16.12 1.62
C ILE A 45 -16.07 17.33 2.50
N SER A 46 -16.55 18.43 1.91
CA SER A 46 -16.98 19.64 2.63
C SER A 46 -18.16 19.44 3.57
N GLU A 47 -18.95 18.36 3.40
CA GLU A 47 -20.08 18.03 4.27
C GLU A 47 -19.66 17.27 5.54
N PHE A 48 -18.40 16.80 5.59
CA PHE A 48 -17.85 16.02 6.68
C PHE A 48 -16.92 16.86 7.56
N GLY A 49 -16.86 16.51 8.83
CA GLY A 49 -16.00 17.13 9.82
C GLY A 49 -16.29 16.58 11.21
N GLY A 50 -15.25 16.36 12.01
CA GLY A 50 -15.38 15.87 13.39
C GLY A 50 -15.94 14.45 13.54
N LEU A 51 -15.95 13.62 12.49
CA LEU A 51 -16.54 12.27 12.53
C LEU A 51 -15.95 11.37 13.64
N ALA A 52 -14.69 11.57 14.01
CA ALA A 52 -14.06 10.77 15.06
C ALA A 52 -14.74 10.90 16.44
N LYS A 53 -15.49 11.98 16.67
CA LYS A 53 -16.24 12.19 17.92
C LYS A 53 -17.49 11.31 18.01
N VAL A 54 -18.10 10.98 16.86
CA VAL A 54 -19.38 10.27 16.78
C VAL A 54 -19.17 8.81 16.35
N MET A 55 -18.18 8.56 15.50
CA MET A 55 -17.85 7.23 14.97
C MET A 55 -16.36 6.88 15.23
N PRO A 56 -15.93 6.72 16.50
CA PRO A 56 -14.53 6.51 16.85
C PRO A 56 -13.94 5.19 16.33
N ASN A 57 -14.71 4.09 16.32
CA ASN A 57 -14.21 2.81 15.80
C ASN A 57 -14.00 2.88 14.30
N TYR A 58 -14.98 3.44 13.57
CA TYR A 58 -14.86 3.68 12.14
C TYR A 58 -13.65 4.57 11.81
N ALA A 59 -13.47 5.68 12.54
CA ALA A 59 -12.33 6.57 12.36
C ALA A 59 -11.00 5.85 12.57
N THR A 60 -10.90 5.01 13.60
CA THR A 60 -9.68 4.27 13.92
C THR A 60 -9.34 3.26 12.82
N ILE A 61 -10.32 2.48 12.36
CA ILE A 61 -10.12 1.53 11.26
C ILE A 61 -9.72 2.26 9.98
N PHE A 62 -10.40 3.38 9.67
CA PHE A 62 -10.04 4.21 8.52
C PHE A 62 -8.62 4.73 8.62
N ALA A 63 -8.19 5.19 9.81
CA ALA A 63 -6.83 5.65 10.04
C ALA A 63 -5.81 4.54 9.74
N VAL A 64 -6.01 3.33 10.27
CA VAL A 64 -5.09 2.21 10.05
C VAL A 64 -4.99 1.87 8.57
N MET A 65 -6.12 1.76 7.87
CA MET A 65 -6.14 1.49 6.43
C MET A 65 -5.51 2.62 5.60
N LEU A 66 -5.73 3.87 6.00
CA LEU A 66 -5.12 5.04 5.36
C LEU A 66 -3.60 5.05 5.56
N MET A 67 -3.12 4.75 6.76
CA MET A 67 -1.68 4.62 7.04
C MET A 67 -1.05 3.51 6.22
N ALA A 68 -1.76 2.39 6.05
CA ALA A 68 -1.31 1.32 5.16
C ALA A 68 -1.22 1.76 3.69
N SER A 69 -2.15 2.60 3.23
CA SER A 69 -2.13 3.16 1.88
C SER A 69 -1.01 4.19 1.66
N VAL A 70 -0.56 4.84 2.72
CA VAL A 70 0.54 5.83 2.69
C VAL A 70 1.91 5.16 2.83
N GLY A 71 1.95 3.86 3.12
CA GLY A 71 3.20 3.13 3.30
C GLY A 71 3.82 3.35 4.68
N LEU A 72 3.02 3.46 5.75
CA LEU A 72 3.56 3.53 7.11
C LEU A 72 4.33 2.23 7.44
N PRO A 73 5.52 2.30 8.07
CA PRO A 73 6.21 1.11 8.56
C PRO A 73 5.28 0.22 9.41
N LEU A 74 5.52 -1.10 9.36
CA LEU A 74 4.67 -2.15 9.98
C LEU A 74 3.34 -2.40 9.26
N THR A 75 3.10 -1.80 8.10
CA THR A 75 1.96 -2.11 7.24
C THR A 75 2.40 -2.84 5.97
N ILE A 76 1.49 -3.63 5.41
CA ILE A 76 1.70 -4.35 4.14
C ILE A 76 2.06 -3.40 2.97
N GLY A 77 1.60 -2.14 2.99
CA GLY A 77 1.95 -1.12 1.98
C GLY A 77 3.44 -0.85 1.93
N PHE A 78 4.04 -0.59 3.09
CA PHE A 78 5.45 -0.24 3.21
C PHE A 78 6.39 -1.29 2.63
N VAL A 79 6.15 -2.57 2.91
CA VAL A 79 7.02 -3.66 2.47
C VAL A 79 7.12 -3.70 0.94
N GLY A 80 5.99 -3.62 0.25
CA GLY A 80 5.95 -3.65 -1.22
C GLY A 80 6.58 -2.41 -1.85
N GLU A 81 6.24 -1.22 -1.34
CA GLU A 81 6.80 0.05 -1.84
C GLU A 81 8.31 0.13 -1.63
N PHE A 82 8.78 -0.20 -0.42
CA PHE A 82 10.20 -0.14 -0.08
C PHE A 82 11.02 -1.10 -0.94
N LEU A 83 10.61 -2.36 -1.07
CA LEU A 83 11.31 -3.35 -1.92
C LEU A 83 11.30 -2.93 -3.39
N SER A 84 10.16 -2.40 -3.88
CA SER A 84 10.06 -1.89 -5.25
C SER A 84 11.02 -0.73 -5.51
N LEU A 85 11.17 0.20 -4.57
CA LEU A 85 12.11 1.33 -4.70
C LEU A 85 13.56 0.87 -4.55
N LEU A 86 13.84 0.00 -3.59
CA LEU A 86 15.18 -0.54 -3.35
C LEU A 86 15.71 -1.28 -4.59
N GLY A 87 14.88 -2.14 -5.19
CA GLY A 87 15.24 -2.83 -6.43
C GLY A 87 15.48 -1.86 -7.59
N PHE A 88 14.61 -0.85 -7.75
CA PHE A 88 14.73 0.10 -8.85
C PHE A 88 15.87 1.12 -8.66
N PHE A 89 16.29 1.39 -7.43
CA PHE A 89 17.44 2.25 -7.13
C PHE A 89 18.72 1.76 -7.81
N LYS A 90 18.92 0.44 -7.88
CA LYS A 90 20.03 -0.19 -8.62
C LYS A 90 19.99 0.10 -10.12
N THR A 91 18.81 0.37 -10.68
CA THR A 91 18.63 0.69 -12.11
C THR A 91 18.76 2.18 -12.39
N SER A 92 18.12 3.03 -11.60
CA SER A 92 18.19 4.49 -11.76
C SER A 92 17.90 5.21 -10.44
N PRO A 93 18.93 5.75 -9.77
CA PRO A 93 18.77 6.53 -8.54
C PRO A 93 17.89 7.77 -8.74
N VAL A 94 18.06 8.49 -9.87
CA VAL A 94 17.33 9.73 -10.15
C VAL A 94 15.83 9.49 -10.27
N LEU A 95 15.42 8.49 -11.05
CA LEU A 95 14.00 8.14 -11.20
C LEU A 95 13.41 7.58 -9.90
N THR A 96 14.22 6.87 -9.10
CA THR A 96 13.80 6.39 -7.77
C THR A 96 13.53 7.55 -6.82
N LEU A 97 14.37 8.60 -6.84
CA LEU A 97 14.14 9.81 -6.05
C LEU A 97 12.84 10.52 -6.45
N LEU A 98 12.59 10.67 -7.75
CA LEU A 98 11.33 11.23 -8.24
C LEU A 98 10.12 10.40 -7.80
N ALA A 99 10.23 9.06 -7.82
CA ALA A 99 9.19 8.18 -7.29
C ALA A 99 9.00 8.29 -5.77
N GLY A 100 10.08 8.51 -5.01
CA GLY A 100 9.99 8.79 -3.58
C GLY A 100 9.23 10.09 -3.28
N LEU A 101 9.41 11.13 -4.11
CA LEU A 101 8.69 12.39 -3.96
C LEU A 101 7.17 12.22 -4.18
N THR A 102 6.74 11.36 -5.11
CA THR A 102 5.30 11.13 -5.34
C THR A 102 4.64 10.43 -4.15
N ILE A 103 5.35 9.55 -3.44
CA ILE A 103 4.87 8.93 -2.20
C ILE A 103 4.63 10.01 -1.13
N ILE A 104 5.57 10.95 -0.96
CA ILE A 104 5.42 12.06 0.01
C ILE A 104 4.20 12.91 -0.33
N LEU A 105 4.01 13.26 -1.61
CA LEU A 105 2.84 14.04 -2.04
C LEU A 105 1.52 13.28 -1.78
N GLY A 106 1.50 11.97 -2.05
CA GLY A 106 0.37 11.09 -1.74
C GLY A 106 0.06 11.05 -0.25
N ALA A 107 1.10 10.93 0.59
CA ALA A 107 0.98 10.95 2.05
C ALA A 107 0.34 12.25 2.55
N VAL A 108 0.82 13.40 2.08
CA VAL A 108 0.29 14.72 2.44
C VAL A 108 -1.18 14.82 2.06
N TYR A 109 -1.55 14.41 0.84
CA TYR A 109 -2.94 14.41 0.38
C TYR A 109 -3.84 13.58 1.29
N MET A 110 -3.46 12.33 1.57
CA MET A 110 -4.26 11.41 2.39
C MET A 110 -4.42 11.91 3.83
N LEU A 111 -3.34 12.40 4.45
CA LEU A 111 -3.39 12.93 5.81
C LEU A 111 -4.23 14.21 5.92
N VAL A 112 -4.12 15.12 4.95
CA VAL A 112 -4.95 16.32 4.89
C VAL A 112 -6.44 15.96 4.74
N MET A 113 -6.75 14.97 3.90
CA MET A 113 -8.11 14.47 3.76
C MET A 113 -8.63 13.87 5.07
N TYR A 114 -7.83 13.00 5.71
CA TYR A 114 -8.19 12.40 7.00
C TYR A 114 -8.45 13.48 8.05
N LYS A 115 -7.59 14.50 8.13
CA LYS A 115 -7.77 15.64 9.03
C LYS A 115 -9.09 16.36 8.81
N ARG A 116 -9.45 16.64 7.55
CA ARG A 116 -10.68 17.38 7.20
C ARG A 116 -11.94 16.58 7.53
N VAL A 117 -11.94 15.27 7.29
CA VAL A 117 -13.12 14.42 7.45
C VAL A 117 -13.35 14.03 8.92
N PHE A 118 -12.28 13.63 9.62
CA PHE A 118 -12.40 12.99 10.93
C PHE A 118 -12.18 13.93 12.10
N PHE A 119 -11.33 14.95 11.94
CA PHE A 119 -11.02 15.92 12.99
C PHE A 119 -11.75 17.25 12.74
N GLY A 120 -11.59 18.19 13.68
CA GLY A 120 -12.22 19.51 13.62
C GLY A 120 -13.59 19.57 14.32
N PRO A 121 -14.30 20.69 14.15
CA PRO A 121 -15.59 20.90 14.78
C PRO A 121 -16.71 20.16 14.03
N LEU A 122 -17.68 19.63 14.78
CA LEU A 122 -18.82 18.86 14.28
C LEU A 122 -19.94 19.84 13.93
N ASN A 123 -19.75 20.64 12.87
CA ASN A 123 -20.66 21.75 12.56
C ASN A 123 -21.93 21.35 11.82
N ASN A 124 -21.97 20.14 11.26
CA ASN A 124 -23.11 19.67 10.46
C ASN A 124 -23.99 18.75 11.34
N PRO A 125 -25.23 19.15 11.69
CA PRO A 125 -26.12 18.37 12.56
C PRO A 125 -26.39 16.95 12.03
N LYS A 126 -26.30 16.75 10.71
CA LYS A 126 -26.45 15.43 10.08
C LYS A 126 -25.31 14.46 10.44
N ASN A 127 -24.15 14.95 10.91
CA ASN A 127 -23.02 14.11 11.36
C ASN A 127 -23.18 13.66 12.83
N GLU A 128 -23.97 14.38 13.63
CA GLU A 128 -24.13 14.11 15.06
C GLU A 128 -24.90 12.83 15.37
N LYS A 129 -25.82 12.46 14.48
CA LYS A 129 -26.70 11.30 14.63
C LYS A 129 -26.19 10.05 13.94
N LEU A 130 -24.92 10.06 13.50
CA LEU A 130 -24.34 8.91 12.83
C LEU A 130 -24.10 7.78 13.83
N HIS A 131 -24.38 6.56 13.40
CA HIS A 131 -24.08 5.38 14.20
C HIS A 131 -22.68 4.89 13.89
N ASP A 132 -21.85 4.65 14.90
CA ASP A 132 -20.52 4.06 14.71
C ASP A 132 -20.58 2.67 14.06
N ALA A 133 -19.43 2.23 13.53
CA ALA A 133 -19.33 0.93 12.87
C ALA A 133 -19.58 -0.20 13.86
N LYS A 134 -20.51 -1.10 13.52
CA LYS A 134 -20.90 -2.23 14.39
C LYS A 134 -21.33 -3.48 13.62
N GLY A 135 -21.23 -4.63 14.27
CA GLY A 135 -21.70 -5.91 13.75
C GLY A 135 -21.03 -6.29 12.42
N ARG A 136 -21.82 -6.37 11.34
CA ARG A 136 -21.38 -6.84 10.02
C ARG A 136 -20.23 -6.02 9.43
N GLU A 137 -20.23 -4.70 9.67
CA GLU A 137 -19.18 -3.81 9.15
C GLU A 137 -17.82 -4.12 9.78
N LEU A 138 -17.79 -4.33 11.11
CA LEU A 138 -16.57 -4.70 11.82
C LEU A 138 -16.09 -6.10 11.47
N VAL A 139 -17.00 -7.07 11.34
CA VAL A 139 -16.66 -8.45 10.96
C VAL A 139 -15.98 -8.51 9.58
N ALA A 140 -16.35 -7.62 8.67
CA ALA A 140 -15.72 -7.56 7.34
C ALA A 140 -14.43 -6.71 7.32
N LEU A 141 -14.31 -5.67 8.15
CA LEU A 141 -13.13 -4.79 8.16
C LEU A 141 -11.98 -5.30 9.04
N ILE A 142 -12.28 -5.88 10.21
CA ILE A 142 -11.27 -6.33 11.17
C ILE A 142 -10.30 -7.37 10.55
N PRO A 143 -10.76 -8.38 9.79
CA PRO A 143 -9.84 -9.31 9.13
C PRO A 143 -8.89 -8.64 8.14
N LEU A 144 -9.35 -7.61 7.42
CA LEU A 144 -8.52 -6.84 6.50
C LEU A 144 -7.46 -6.03 7.24
N VAL A 145 -7.83 -5.40 8.36
CA VAL A 145 -6.88 -4.70 9.24
C VAL A 145 -5.85 -5.68 9.80
N ALA A 146 -6.28 -6.84 10.29
CA ALA A 146 -5.39 -7.87 10.80
C ALA A 146 -4.41 -8.33 9.71
N LEU A 147 -4.89 -8.58 8.49
CA LEU A 147 -4.06 -8.98 7.36
C LEU A 147 -3.01 -7.92 7.00
N VAL A 148 -3.40 -6.65 7.00
CA VAL A 148 -2.51 -5.51 6.74
C VAL A 148 -1.37 -5.41 7.75
N VAL A 149 -1.66 -5.63 9.03
CA VAL A 149 -0.67 -5.57 10.11
C VAL A 149 0.20 -6.83 10.12
N ILE A 150 -0.41 -8.02 10.06
CA ILE A 150 0.30 -9.31 10.07
C ILE A 150 1.29 -9.38 8.91
N LEU A 151 0.86 -9.05 7.69
CA LEU A 151 1.75 -9.08 6.52
C LEU A 151 2.71 -7.89 6.47
N GLY A 152 2.43 -6.81 7.20
CA GLY A 152 3.38 -5.71 7.41
C GLY A 152 4.54 -6.10 8.33
N ILE A 153 4.28 -6.92 9.36
CA ILE A 153 5.28 -7.41 10.31
C ILE A 153 5.99 -8.67 9.76
N TYR A 154 5.23 -9.59 9.17
CA TYR A 154 5.71 -10.88 8.68
C TYR A 154 5.28 -11.11 7.21
N PRO A 155 6.00 -10.53 6.24
CA PRO A 155 5.63 -10.61 4.82
C PRO A 155 6.00 -11.96 4.16
N LYS A 156 6.84 -12.79 4.80
CA LYS A 156 7.38 -14.03 4.25
C LYS A 156 6.35 -15.01 3.66
N PRO A 157 5.15 -15.21 4.24
CA PRO A 157 4.18 -16.16 3.70
C PRO A 157 3.77 -15.87 2.26
N ILE A 158 3.76 -14.58 1.87
CA ILE A 158 3.45 -14.15 0.50
C ILE A 158 4.74 -13.87 -0.28
N LEU A 159 5.75 -13.31 0.37
CA LEU A 159 6.97 -12.88 -0.31
C LEU A 159 7.85 -14.06 -0.74
N ASP A 160 7.93 -15.15 0.02
CA ASP A 160 8.80 -16.28 -0.31
C ASP A 160 8.34 -17.04 -1.58
N PRO A 161 7.06 -17.39 -1.77
CA PRO A 161 6.57 -17.98 -3.02
C PRO A 161 6.74 -17.05 -4.22
N VAL A 162 6.53 -15.75 -4.02
CA VAL A 162 6.73 -14.72 -5.06
C VAL A 162 8.20 -14.68 -5.46
N ASN A 163 9.12 -14.59 -4.50
CA ASN A 163 10.55 -14.53 -4.78
C ASN A 163 11.07 -15.77 -5.51
N LYS A 164 10.59 -16.97 -5.16
CA LYS A 164 10.94 -18.21 -5.89
C LYS A 164 10.52 -18.12 -7.35
N SER A 165 9.28 -17.70 -7.60
CA SER A 165 8.74 -17.57 -8.96
C SER A 165 9.46 -16.49 -9.76
N VAL A 166 9.77 -15.36 -9.13
CA VAL A 166 10.49 -14.24 -9.76
C VAL A 166 11.95 -14.60 -10.03
N THR A 167 12.60 -15.37 -9.17
CA THR A 167 13.99 -15.83 -9.40
C THR A 167 14.06 -16.67 -10.67
N ALA A 168 13.16 -17.65 -10.82
CA ALA A 168 13.06 -18.45 -12.04
C ALA A 168 12.77 -17.58 -13.28
N LEU A 169 11.92 -16.56 -13.14
CA LEU A 169 11.65 -15.60 -14.23
C LEU A 169 12.92 -14.83 -14.64
N VAL A 170 13.68 -14.32 -13.67
CA VAL A 170 14.92 -13.56 -13.91
C VAL A 170 15.98 -14.45 -14.57
N GLU A 171 16.12 -15.72 -14.14
CA GLU A 171 17.01 -16.69 -14.78
C GLU A 171 16.64 -16.92 -16.26
N ILE A 172 15.35 -17.10 -16.55
CA ILE A 172 14.85 -17.22 -17.93
C ILE A 172 15.17 -15.96 -18.74
N MET A 173 14.97 -14.78 -18.15
CA MET A 173 15.29 -13.50 -18.81
C MET A 173 16.78 -13.38 -19.13
N GLN A 174 17.66 -13.84 -18.23
CA GLN A 174 19.10 -13.85 -18.45
C GLN A 174 19.51 -14.84 -19.55
N LEU A 175 18.95 -16.06 -19.55
CA LEU A 175 19.25 -17.08 -20.56
C LEU A 175 18.79 -16.68 -21.96
N LYS A 176 17.65 -15.97 -22.06
CA LYS A 176 17.08 -15.52 -23.34
C LYS A 176 17.59 -14.15 -23.81
N ALA A 177 18.42 -13.47 -23.02
CA ALA A 177 18.98 -12.17 -23.40
C ALA A 177 19.93 -12.34 -24.59
N VAL A 178 19.62 -11.66 -25.71
CA VAL A 178 20.43 -11.69 -26.94
C VAL A 178 21.64 -10.75 -26.85
N ASN A 179 21.48 -9.61 -26.18
CA ASN A 179 22.53 -8.60 -26.05
C ASN A 179 23.37 -8.85 -24.80
N GLU A 180 24.70 -8.90 -24.95
CA GLU A 180 25.64 -9.06 -23.85
C GLU A 180 25.55 -7.93 -22.80
N THR A 181 25.25 -6.71 -23.24
CA THR A 181 25.04 -5.56 -22.34
C THR A 181 23.81 -5.75 -21.44
N THR A 182 22.74 -6.33 -21.97
CA THR A 182 21.52 -6.65 -21.21
C THR A 182 21.79 -7.77 -20.20
N LYS A 183 22.54 -8.80 -20.62
CA LYS A 183 22.93 -9.92 -19.77
C LYS A 183 23.78 -9.45 -18.59
N ALA A 184 24.78 -8.61 -18.85
CA ALA A 184 25.62 -7.99 -17.82
C ALA A 184 24.81 -7.10 -16.85
N LYS A 185 23.81 -6.37 -17.35
CA LYS A 185 22.93 -5.53 -16.51
C LYS A 185 22.01 -6.35 -15.60
N ILE A 186 21.46 -7.45 -16.09
CA ILE A 186 20.63 -8.36 -15.28
C ILE A 186 21.49 -9.00 -14.18
N LEU A 187 22.72 -9.42 -14.51
CA LEU A 187 23.69 -9.98 -13.58
C LEU A 187 24.17 -8.99 -12.52
N SER A 188 24.35 -7.70 -12.85
CA SER A 188 24.77 -6.71 -11.86
C SER A 188 23.62 -6.24 -10.97
N ALA A 189 22.40 -6.21 -11.49
CA ALA A 189 21.21 -5.80 -10.74
C ALA A 189 20.73 -6.88 -9.75
N ASN A 190 20.89 -8.14 -10.11
CA ASN A 190 20.60 -9.29 -9.27
C ASN A 190 21.91 -9.81 -8.71
N SER A 191 22.13 -9.73 -7.40
CA SER A 191 23.28 -10.36 -6.74
C SER A 191 23.16 -11.89 -6.72
N ILE A 192 22.70 -12.51 -7.82
CA ILE A 192 22.73 -13.95 -8.08
C ILE A 192 24.20 -14.26 -8.43
N GLY A 193 25.06 -14.27 -7.41
CA GLY A 193 26.51 -14.34 -7.62
C GLY A 193 27.40 -14.40 -6.38
N GLU A 194 26.88 -14.35 -5.16
CA GLU A 194 27.62 -14.77 -3.95
C GLU A 194 26.72 -15.60 -3.03
N VAL A 195 26.26 -16.75 -3.54
CA VAL A 195 26.09 -17.91 -2.66
C VAL A 195 27.41 -18.67 -2.72
N LYS A 196 28.28 -18.41 -1.73
CA LYS A 196 29.26 -19.39 -1.28
C LYS A 196 28.65 -20.17 -0.11
#